data_AF-E4U9Q7-F1
#
_entry.id   AF-E4U9Q7-F1
#
_cell.length_a   1.000
_cell.length_b   1.000
_cell.length_c   1.000
_cell.angle_alpha   90.00
_cell.angle_beta   90.00
_cell.angle_gamma   90.00
#
_symmetry.space_group_name_H-M   'P 1'
#
loop_
_entity.id
_entity.type
_entity.pdbx_description
1 polymer ?
#
loop_
_entity_poly.entity_id
_entity_poly.type
_entity_poly.pdbx_seq_one_letter_code
_entity_poly.pdbx_strand_id
1 'polypeptide(L)'
;MPRGLKAREARLAFWMLLPTFSIVIAIVILPVIANFWIAFKPIQLGDLRPPRPAVRESVRAQPGAVGEALVVRYRVQNRTGNPITWARIEDALPPGLTPAELPEACRVQGAKIVCELTGGLEPKQTVNLTLRFTAGPAYFEAGAPYPRDTRPAVESRAPNPILARPFTLDNFRAVLTDPDFWPMLKVTLAYTIFGTLLSILLGLFAAQLLSPPFAGRQVLRGLFLFPYVAPVIAVAFTWVFLLDPFAGTINALLLKYGFVHDPIPFLSQRYWPVQFFGLTVQVPLALTMVILFEGWRYFPFAFLFILARLQAIPSELYEAARVDGAGIWASFRFVTLPQVVGILATLFLLRFIWTFNKFDDIFLLTGGAAGTETITIKVYDFAFARANLGQGAAQAVILFAILALFLIVYFRYAPKGEV
;
A
#
# COMPACT_ATOMS: atom_id res chain seq x y z
N MET A 1 16.79 -38.68 36.22
CA MET A 1 15.84 -38.49 35.10
C MET A 1 16.59 -38.60 33.78
N PRO A 2 16.28 -39.57 32.89
CA PRO A 2 17.11 -39.83 31.73
C PRO A 2 16.89 -38.76 30.66
N ARG A 3 18.00 -38.16 30.18
CA ARG A 3 18.03 -37.12 29.14
C ARG A 3 17.35 -37.51 27.81
N GLY A 4 17.02 -38.79 27.60
CA GLY A 4 16.41 -39.31 26.37
C GLY A 4 14.89 -39.06 26.21
N LEU A 5 14.11 -39.03 27.30
CA LEU A 5 12.65 -38.86 27.21
C LEU A 5 12.27 -37.41 26.92
N LYS A 6 12.80 -36.45 27.70
CA LYS A 6 12.59 -35.02 27.46
C LYS A 6 13.04 -34.56 26.06
N ALA A 7 14.15 -35.12 25.56
CA ALA A 7 14.63 -34.81 24.21
C ALA A 7 13.73 -35.39 23.11
N ARG A 8 13.11 -36.56 23.35
CA ARG A 8 12.12 -37.15 22.44
C ARG A 8 10.80 -36.39 22.47
N GLU A 9 10.32 -36.00 23.65
CA GLU A 9 9.13 -35.18 23.83
C GLU A 9 9.28 -33.80 23.18
N ALA A 10 10.42 -33.12 23.39
CA ALA A 10 10.70 -31.83 22.75
C ALA A 10 10.76 -31.96 21.22
N ARG A 11 11.31 -33.07 20.70
CA ARG A 11 11.36 -33.33 19.26
C ARG A 11 9.96 -33.59 18.69
N LEU A 12 9.13 -34.36 19.38
CA LEU A 12 7.74 -34.59 18.99
C LEU A 12 6.93 -33.29 19.02
N ALA A 13 7.06 -32.49 20.08
CA ALA A 13 6.42 -31.19 20.21
C ALA A 13 6.83 -30.24 19.06
N PHE A 14 8.12 -30.21 18.70
CA PHE A 14 8.59 -29.45 17.56
C PHE A 14 7.95 -29.94 16.25
N TRP A 15 7.93 -31.25 15.99
CA TRP A 15 7.29 -31.83 14.79
C TRP A 15 5.78 -31.58 14.73
N MET A 16 5.10 -31.52 15.87
CA MET A 16 3.67 -31.19 15.93
C MET A 16 3.40 -29.71 15.67
N LEU A 17 4.31 -28.82 16.08
CA LEU A 17 4.19 -27.37 15.85
C LEU A 17 4.71 -26.94 14.48
N LEU A 18 5.62 -27.71 13.88
CA LEU A 18 6.31 -27.36 12.64
C LEU A 18 5.35 -27.08 11.45
N PRO A 19 4.28 -27.85 11.20
CA PRO A 19 3.34 -27.54 10.13
C PRO A 19 2.65 -26.18 10.33
N THR A 20 2.11 -25.93 11.52
CA THR A 20 1.42 -24.67 11.86
C THR A 20 2.38 -23.49 11.77
N PHE A 21 3.57 -23.63 12.35
CA PHE A 21 4.61 -22.60 12.31
C PHE A 21 5.06 -22.32 10.87
N SER A 22 5.25 -23.36 10.05
CA SER A 22 5.64 -23.21 8.65
C SER A 22 4.57 -22.52 7.82
N ILE A 23 3.29 -22.80 8.04
CA ILE A 23 2.18 -22.12 7.35
C ILE A 23 2.15 -20.63 7.73
N VAL A 24 2.22 -20.31 9.02
CA VAL A 24 2.23 -18.92 9.50
C VAL A 24 3.43 -18.17 8.95
N ILE A 25 4.61 -18.79 8.99
CA ILE A 25 5.83 -18.22 8.40
C ILE A 25 5.67 -18.02 6.90
N ALA A 26 5.14 -19.00 6.16
CA ALA A 26 4.99 -18.89 4.72
C ALA A 26 4.06 -17.72 4.34
N ILE A 27 2.96 -17.52 5.06
CA ILE A 27 2.02 -16.41 4.84
C ILE A 27 2.71 -15.04 5.01
N VAL A 28 3.70 -14.93 5.89
CA VAL A 28 4.43 -13.68 6.14
C VAL A 28 5.64 -13.53 5.22
N ILE A 29 6.46 -14.56 5.10
CA ILE A 29 7.74 -14.52 4.37
C ILE A 29 7.52 -14.56 2.86
N LEU A 30 6.56 -15.34 2.36
CA LEU A 30 6.36 -15.48 0.91
C LEU A 30 6.02 -14.14 0.25
N PRO A 31 5.08 -13.30 0.77
CA PRO A 31 4.85 -11.97 0.20
C PRO A 31 6.08 -11.07 0.26
N VAL A 32 6.88 -11.17 1.32
CA VAL A 32 8.13 -10.40 1.43
C VAL A 32 9.10 -10.82 0.33
N ILE A 33 9.38 -12.12 0.19
CA ILE A 33 10.24 -12.66 -0.88
C ILE A 33 9.70 -12.27 -2.26
N ALA A 34 8.38 -12.33 -2.46
CA ALA A 34 7.75 -11.91 -3.70
C ALA A 34 7.97 -10.41 -3.99
N ASN A 35 7.87 -9.53 -3.00
CA ASN A 35 8.19 -8.11 -3.17
C ASN A 35 9.66 -7.90 -3.55
N PHE A 36 10.59 -8.59 -2.89
CA PHE A 36 12.00 -8.56 -3.28
C PHE A 36 12.18 -9.05 -4.72
N TRP A 37 11.52 -10.13 -5.11
CA TRP A 37 11.59 -10.68 -6.46
C TRP A 37 11.04 -9.74 -7.53
N ILE A 38 9.89 -9.11 -7.27
CA ILE A 38 9.20 -8.18 -8.18
C ILE A 38 9.96 -6.85 -8.29
N ALA A 39 10.61 -6.39 -7.23
CA ALA A 39 11.36 -5.14 -7.21
C ALA A 39 12.46 -5.07 -8.29
N PHE A 40 13.07 -6.20 -8.64
CA PHE A 40 14.09 -6.30 -9.68
C PHE A 40 13.50 -6.58 -11.08
N LYS A 41 12.19 -6.40 -11.29
CA LYS A 41 11.53 -6.68 -12.57
C LYS A 41 10.68 -5.50 -13.03
N PRO A 42 10.69 -5.16 -14.33
CA PRO A 42 9.85 -4.09 -14.87
C PRO A 42 8.41 -4.59 -15.08
N ILE A 43 7.71 -4.94 -13.98
CA ILE A 43 6.36 -5.52 -14.03
C ILE A 43 5.31 -4.44 -13.78
N GLN A 44 4.31 -4.40 -14.66
CA GLN A 44 3.10 -3.58 -14.49
C GLN A 44 1.92 -4.45 -14.03
N LEU A 45 0.89 -3.84 -13.45
CA LEU A 45 -0.33 -4.54 -13.03
C LEU A 45 -1.05 -5.18 -14.24
N GLY A 46 -0.92 -4.57 -15.42
CA GLY A 46 -1.44 -5.11 -16.68
C GLY A 46 -0.78 -6.42 -17.11
N ASP A 47 0.49 -6.63 -16.75
CA ASP A 47 1.25 -7.84 -17.10
C ASP A 47 0.78 -9.10 -16.36
N LEU A 48 -0.01 -8.92 -15.29
CA LEU A 48 -0.64 -10.04 -14.57
C LEU A 48 -1.80 -10.66 -15.35
N ARG A 49 -2.34 -9.95 -16.35
CA ARG A 49 -3.41 -10.47 -17.20
C ARG A 49 -2.79 -11.26 -18.35
N PRO A 50 -3.35 -12.42 -18.73
CA PRO A 50 -2.90 -13.14 -19.92
C PRO A 50 -2.92 -12.20 -21.13
N PRO A 51 -1.81 -12.02 -21.85
CA PRO A 51 -1.72 -11.06 -22.94
C PRO A 51 -2.56 -11.53 -24.13
N ARG A 52 -3.64 -10.81 -24.43
CA ARG A 52 -4.54 -11.13 -25.55
C ARG A 52 -4.25 -10.24 -26.75
N PRO A 53 -4.10 -10.80 -27.95
CA PRO A 53 -3.99 -9.98 -29.15
C PRO A 53 -5.31 -9.28 -29.43
N ALA A 54 -5.24 -8.02 -29.83
CA ALA A 54 -6.41 -7.26 -30.27
C ALA A 54 -6.78 -7.72 -31.68
N VAL A 55 -7.94 -8.35 -31.83
CA VAL A 55 -8.49 -8.76 -33.12
C VAL A 55 -9.54 -7.75 -33.54
N ARG A 56 -9.33 -7.13 -34.70
CA ARG A 56 -10.32 -6.25 -35.33
C ARG A 56 -10.77 -6.83 -36.65
N GLU A 57 -12.05 -7.10 -36.74
CA GLU A 57 -12.67 -7.60 -37.96
C GLU A 57 -13.15 -6.47 -38.87
N SER A 58 -12.90 -6.62 -40.17
CA SER A 58 -13.42 -5.74 -41.21
C SER A 58 -13.91 -6.55 -42.40
N VAL A 59 -15.18 -6.39 -42.76
CA VAL A 59 -15.74 -6.92 -44.00
C VAL A 59 -15.28 -6.01 -45.15
N ARG A 60 -14.68 -6.59 -46.19
CA ARG A 60 -14.16 -5.87 -47.36
C ARG A 60 -15.07 -5.96 -48.57
N ALA A 61 -15.76 -7.08 -48.71
CA ALA A 61 -16.79 -7.31 -49.73
C ALA A 61 -17.87 -8.19 -49.10
N GLN A 62 -19.13 -7.85 -49.35
CA GLN A 62 -20.30 -8.60 -48.90
C GLN A 62 -21.06 -9.08 -50.14
N PRO A 63 -21.44 -10.37 -50.21
CA PRO A 63 -22.11 -10.92 -51.37
C PRO A 63 -23.57 -10.43 -51.42
N GLY A 64 -23.98 -9.94 -52.58
CA GLY A 64 -25.36 -9.57 -52.90
C GLY A 64 -26.13 -10.68 -53.64
N ALA A 65 -25.42 -11.65 -54.23
CA ALA A 65 -26.01 -12.80 -54.92
C ALA A 65 -25.28 -14.12 -54.62
N VAL A 66 -25.95 -15.25 -54.89
CA VAL A 66 -25.37 -16.60 -54.76
C VAL A 66 -24.17 -16.75 -55.69
N GLY A 67 -23.07 -17.28 -55.17
CA GLY A 67 -21.80 -17.44 -55.89
C GLY A 67 -20.84 -16.26 -55.76
N GLU A 68 -21.26 -15.13 -55.18
CA GLU A 68 -20.37 -14.01 -54.89
C GLU A 68 -19.50 -14.26 -53.64
N ALA A 69 -18.36 -13.57 -53.57
CA ALA A 69 -17.39 -13.76 -52.51
C ALA A 69 -17.64 -12.83 -51.32
N LEU A 70 -17.73 -13.40 -50.12
CA LEU A 70 -17.60 -12.71 -48.85
C LEU A 70 -16.11 -12.61 -48.48
N VAL A 71 -15.60 -11.39 -48.32
CA VAL A 71 -14.19 -11.16 -47.96
C VAL A 71 -14.12 -10.53 -46.56
N VAL A 72 -13.61 -11.29 -45.60
CA VAL A 72 -13.43 -10.86 -44.22
C VAL A 72 -11.93 -10.68 -43.94
N ARG A 73 -11.55 -9.58 -43.31
CA ARG A 73 -10.16 -9.32 -42.89
C ARG A 73 -10.10 -9.21 -41.36
N TYR A 74 -9.37 -10.12 -40.73
CA TYR A 74 -8.95 -10.01 -39.35
C TYR A 74 -7.61 -9.29 -39.26
N ARG A 75 -7.59 -8.15 -38.59
CA ARG A 75 -6.37 -7.45 -38.18
C ARG A 75 -6.06 -7.86 -36.75
N VAL A 76 -5.03 -8.69 -36.58
CA VAL A 76 -4.58 -9.21 -35.29
C VAL A 76 -3.35 -8.41 -34.87
N GLN A 77 -3.39 -7.79 -33.69
CA GLN A 77 -2.30 -6.95 -33.19
C GLN A 77 -1.91 -7.34 -31.76
N ASN A 78 -0.63 -7.59 -31.52
CA ASN A 78 -0.11 -7.64 -30.16
C ASN A 78 0.09 -6.22 -29.65
N ARG A 79 -0.78 -5.77 -28.73
CA ARG A 79 -0.66 -4.44 -28.10
C ARG A 79 0.16 -4.46 -26.81
N THR A 80 0.57 -5.64 -26.36
CA THR A 80 1.30 -5.81 -25.11
C THR A 80 2.80 -5.61 -25.33
N GLY A 81 3.52 -5.33 -24.24
CA GLY A 81 4.98 -5.24 -24.25
C GLY A 81 5.68 -6.60 -24.32
N ASN A 82 4.94 -7.69 -24.14
CA ASN A 82 5.47 -9.05 -24.08
C ASN A 82 5.16 -9.82 -25.38
N PRO A 83 6.05 -10.71 -25.83
CA PRO A 83 5.77 -11.58 -26.98
C PRO A 83 4.67 -12.58 -26.63
N ILE A 84 3.78 -12.84 -27.59
CA ILE A 84 2.77 -13.88 -27.51
C ILE A 84 3.31 -15.08 -28.28
N THR A 85 3.54 -16.21 -27.64
CA THR A 85 4.12 -17.40 -28.29
C THR A 85 3.11 -18.15 -29.14
N TRP A 86 1.83 -18.07 -28.78
CA TRP A 86 0.75 -18.77 -29.48
C TRP A 86 -0.57 -18.03 -29.29
N ALA A 87 -1.36 -17.90 -30.34
CA ALA A 87 -2.70 -17.34 -30.28
C ALA A 87 -3.68 -18.15 -31.14
N ARG A 88 -4.88 -18.37 -30.62
CA ARG A 88 -5.99 -19.02 -31.33
C ARG A 88 -7.18 -18.07 -31.35
N ILE A 89 -7.72 -17.88 -32.54
CA ILE A 89 -8.87 -17.03 -32.80
C ILE A 89 -9.97 -17.95 -33.30
N GLU A 90 -11.08 -18.01 -32.59
CA GLU A 90 -12.28 -18.73 -33.01
C GLU A 90 -13.39 -17.75 -33.30
N ASP A 91 -14.06 -17.93 -34.43
CA ASP A 91 -15.25 -17.17 -34.78
C ASP A 91 -16.35 -18.11 -35.30
N ALA A 92 -17.59 -17.66 -35.26
CA ALA A 92 -18.69 -18.42 -35.84
C ALA A 92 -18.62 -18.34 -37.37
N LEU A 93 -18.82 -19.47 -38.05
CA LEU A 93 -19.00 -19.49 -39.50
C LEU A 93 -20.50 -19.40 -39.80
N PRO A 94 -20.97 -18.33 -40.47
CA PRO A 94 -22.35 -18.27 -40.92
C PRO A 94 -22.74 -19.48 -41.81
N PRO A 95 -23.98 -19.96 -41.72
CA PRO A 95 -24.45 -21.09 -42.53
C PRO A 95 -24.40 -20.73 -44.03
N GLY A 96 -24.15 -21.73 -44.87
CA GLY A 96 -24.14 -21.57 -46.33
C GLY A 96 -22.90 -20.91 -46.92
N LEU A 97 -21.86 -20.63 -46.14
CA LEU A 97 -20.55 -20.17 -46.63
C LEU A 97 -19.60 -21.34 -46.86
N THR A 98 -18.98 -21.40 -48.04
CA THR A 98 -17.91 -22.36 -48.35
C THR A 98 -16.57 -21.66 -48.46
N PRO A 99 -15.47 -22.20 -47.89
CA PRO A 99 -14.16 -21.57 -47.99
C PRO A 99 -13.65 -21.57 -49.43
N ALA A 100 -13.29 -20.40 -49.94
CA ALA A 100 -12.68 -20.25 -51.27
C ALA A 100 -11.16 -20.12 -51.16
N GLU A 101 -10.69 -19.25 -50.27
CA GLU A 101 -9.26 -19.03 -50.03
C GLU A 101 -9.06 -18.68 -48.54
N LEU A 102 -8.29 -19.51 -47.83
CA LEU A 102 -7.97 -19.34 -46.42
C LEU A 102 -6.44 -19.21 -46.26
N PRO A 103 -5.95 -18.32 -45.39
CA PRO A 103 -4.55 -18.31 -44.99
C PRO A 103 -4.15 -19.66 -44.37
N GLU A 104 -2.88 -20.06 -44.48
CA GLU A 104 -2.38 -21.33 -43.90
C GLU A 104 -2.65 -21.48 -42.40
N ALA A 105 -2.71 -20.35 -41.69
CA ALA A 105 -3.01 -20.31 -40.26
C ALA A 105 -4.49 -20.60 -39.93
N CYS A 106 -5.41 -20.64 -40.91
CA CYS A 106 -6.86 -20.69 -40.68
C CYS A 106 -7.51 -21.92 -41.29
N ARG A 107 -8.44 -22.53 -40.56
CA ARG A 107 -9.20 -23.71 -40.98
C ARG A 107 -10.66 -23.62 -40.52
N VAL A 108 -11.56 -24.25 -41.26
CA VAL A 108 -12.97 -24.39 -40.87
C VAL A 108 -13.13 -25.70 -40.10
N GLN A 109 -13.76 -25.65 -38.93
CA GLN A 109 -14.07 -26.81 -38.10
C GLN A 109 -15.57 -26.79 -37.76
N GLY A 110 -16.38 -27.52 -38.53
CA GLY A 110 -17.83 -27.47 -38.42
C GLY A 110 -18.37 -26.07 -38.68
N ALA A 111 -19.15 -25.52 -37.76
CA ALA A 111 -19.73 -24.16 -37.85
C ALA A 111 -18.81 -23.06 -37.27
N LYS A 112 -17.50 -23.29 -37.21
CA LYS A 112 -16.52 -22.33 -36.68
C LYS A 112 -15.34 -22.12 -37.62
N ILE A 113 -14.82 -20.90 -37.64
CA ILE A 113 -13.54 -20.54 -38.24
C ILE A 113 -12.50 -20.52 -37.13
N VAL A 114 -11.43 -21.30 -37.26
CA VAL A 114 -10.35 -21.37 -36.28
C VAL A 114 -9.04 -20.95 -36.96
N CYS A 115 -8.46 -19.84 -36.50
CA CYS A 115 -7.15 -19.36 -36.93
C CYS A 115 -6.13 -19.52 -35.80
N GLU A 116 -5.05 -20.25 -36.06
CA GLU A 116 -4.01 -20.59 -35.10
C GLU A 116 -2.65 -20.00 -35.54
N LEU A 117 -2.15 -19.04 -34.76
CA LEU A 117 -0.88 -18.36 -34.99
C LEU A 117 0.22 -19.04 -34.18
N THR A 118 0.84 -20.06 -34.76
CA THR A 118 1.91 -20.86 -34.13
C THR A 118 3.27 -20.17 -34.12
N GLY A 119 3.52 -19.24 -35.05
CA GLY A 119 4.73 -18.42 -35.10
C GLY A 119 4.78 -17.30 -34.05
N GLY A 120 3.73 -17.16 -33.23
CA GLY A 120 3.62 -16.10 -32.25
C GLY A 120 3.42 -14.70 -32.83
N LEU A 121 3.40 -13.71 -31.94
CA LEU A 121 3.31 -12.28 -32.24
C LEU A 121 4.29 -11.51 -31.35
N GLU A 122 5.29 -10.90 -31.95
CA GLU A 122 6.21 -9.99 -31.28
C GLU A 122 5.51 -8.74 -30.74
N PRO A 123 6.07 -8.05 -29.74
CA PRO A 123 5.50 -6.82 -29.20
C PRO A 123 5.21 -5.80 -30.31
N LYS A 124 4.01 -5.21 -30.31
CA LYS A 124 3.53 -4.24 -31.32
C LYS A 124 3.38 -4.78 -32.74
N GLN A 125 3.64 -6.07 -32.99
CA GLN A 125 3.46 -6.69 -34.31
C GLN A 125 1.98 -6.74 -34.70
N THR A 126 1.71 -6.53 -35.98
CA THR A 126 0.38 -6.65 -36.58
C THR A 126 0.43 -7.69 -37.71
N VAL A 127 -0.52 -8.62 -37.71
CA VAL A 127 -0.73 -9.63 -38.74
C VAL A 127 -2.13 -9.46 -39.32
N ASN A 128 -2.25 -9.47 -40.64
CA ASN A 128 -3.54 -9.38 -41.32
C ASN A 128 -3.87 -10.74 -41.95
N LEU A 129 -4.98 -11.33 -41.54
CA LEU A 129 -5.52 -12.57 -42.11
C LEU A 129 -6.72 -12.18 -42.98
N THR A 130 -6.68 -12.52 -44.27
CA THR A 130 -7.79 -12.27 -45.19
C THR A 130 -8.42 -13.60 -45.55
N LEU A 131 -9.70 -13.76 -45.25
CA LEU A 131 -10.50 -14.96 -45.47
C LEU A 131 -11.49 -14.68 -46.59
N ARG A 132 -11.55 -15.59 -47.57
CA ARG A 132 -12.51 -15.51 -48.67
C ARG A 132 -13.42 -16.72 -48.63
N PHE A 133 -14.72 -16.44 -48.61
CA PHE A 133 -15.77 -17.44 -48.66
C PHE A 133 -16.67 -17.19 -49.87
N THR A 134 -17.26 -18.23 -50.42
CA THR A 134 -18.30 -18.14 -51.45
C THR A 134 -19.66 -18.34 -50.78
N ALA A 135 -20.62 -17.47 -51.09
CA ALA A 135 -21.98 -17.57 -50.53
C ALA A 135 -22.86 -18.51 -51.34
N GLY A 136 -23.36 -19.57 -50.67
CA GLY A 136 -24.38 -20.47 -51.19
C GLY A 136 -25.81 -20.00 -50.88
N PRO A 137 -26.84 -20.72 -51.38
CA PRO A 137 -28.25 -20.37 -51.17
C PRO A 137 -28.64 -20.26 -49.68
N ALA A 138 -28.15 -21.17 -48.85
CA ALA A 138 -28.43 -21.21 -47.41
C ALA A 138 -27.94 -19.98 -46.63
N TYR A 139 -26.96 -19.21 -47.16
CA TYR A 139 -26.50 -17.97 -46.55
C TYR A 139 -27.55 -16.86 -46.68
N PHE A 140 -28.22 -16.77 -47.84
CA PHE A 140 -29.28 -15.78 -48.09
C PHE A 140 -30.59 -16.19 -47.41
N GLU A 141 -30.90 -17.49 -47.34
CA GLU A 141 -32.05 -18.01 -46.58
C GLU A 141 -31.96 -17.70 -45.08
N ALA A 142 -30.74 -17.68 -44.52
CA ALA A 142 -30.48 -17.29 -43.14
C ALA A 142 -30.51 -15.76 -42.91
N GLY A 143 -30.88 -14.96 -43.92
CA GLY A 143 -30.96 -13.50 -43.81
C GLY A 143 -29.63 -12.77 -44.02
N ALA A 144 -28.65 -13.40 -44.70
CA ALA A 144 -27.32 -12.82 -44.98
C ALA A 144 -26.64 -12.23 -43.72
N PRO A 145 -26.47 -13.04 -42.64
CA PRO A 145 -25.95 -12.59 -41.35
C PRO A 145 -24.61 -11.87 -41.49
N TYR A 146 -24.46 -10.75 -40.78
CA TYR A 146 -23.29 -9.91 -40.93
C TYR A 146 -22.15 -10.46 -40.05
N PRO A 147 -20.93 -10.65 -40.59
CA PRO A 147 -19.82 -11.26 -39.82
C PRO A 147 -19.50 -10.60 -38.48
N ARG A 148 -19.75 -9.28 -38.33
CA ARG A 148 -19.55 -8.57 -37.05
C ARG A 148 -20.63 -8.84 -35.99
N ASP A 149 -21.67 -9.59 -36.31
CA ASP A 149 -22.73 -9.92 -35.35
C ASP A 149 -22.20 -10.89 -34.28
N THR A 150 -21.11 -11.61 -34.56
CA THR A 150 -20.36 -12.40 -33.59
C THR A 150 -19.06 -11.71 -33.19
N ARG A 151 -18.59 -12.00 -31.96
CA ARG A 151 -17.27 -11.55 -31.49
C ARG A 151 -16.32 -12.74 -31.50
N PRO A 152 -15.15 -12.63 -32.14
CA PRO A 152 -14.18 -13.71 -32.13
C PRO A 152 -13.68 -13.97 -30.70
N ALA A 153 -13.71 -15.23 -30.28
CA ALA A 153 -13.08 -15.69 -29.06
C ALA A 153 -11.57 -15.82 -29.28
N VAL A 154 -10.78 -15.29 -28.35
CA VAL A 154 -9.33 -15.24 -28.47
C VAL A 154 -8.68 -15.90 -27.26
N GLU A 155 -7.92 -16.96 -27.54
CA GLU A 155 -7.05 -17.65 -26.59
C GLU A 155 -5.59 -17.35 -26.92
N SER A 156 -4.75 -17.27 -25.90
CA SER A 156 -3.34 -16.89 -26.10
C SER A 156 -2.46 -17.45 -25.00
N ARG A 157 -1.21 -17.74 -25.33
CA ARG A 157 -0.16 -18.16 -24.41
C ARG A 157 1.04 -17.25 -24.59
N ALA A 158 1.64 -16.84 -23.48
CA ALA A 158 2.85 -16.04 -23.43
C ALA A 158 3.71 -16.43 -22.21
N PRO A 159 5.01 -16.13 -22.24
CA PRO A 159 5.88 -16.28 -21.07
C PRO A 159 5.35 -15.43 -19.91
N ASN A 160 5.36 -15.98 -18.70
CA ASN A 160 4.94 -15.25 -17.50
C ASN A 160 6.02 -14.22 -17.11
N PRO A 161 5.72 -12.90 -17.13
CA PRO A 161 6.70 -11.86 -16.79
C PRO A 161 7.25 -11.97 -15.36
N ILE A 162 6.49 -12.52 -14.41
CA ILE A 162 6.95 -12.74 -13.03
C ILE A 162 8.06 -13.79 -12.99
N LEU A 163 7.94 -14.86 -13.78
CA LEU A 163 8.90 -15.96 -13.81
C LEU A 163 10.06 -15.71 -14.79
N ALA A 164 9.97 -14.66 -15.61
CA ALA A 164 11.00 -14.30 -16.57
C ALA A 164 12.33 -13.98 -15.86
N ARG A 165 13.46 -14.38 -16.45
CA ARG A 165 14.78 -14.34 -15.78
C ARG A 165 15.52 -13.00 -15.72
N PRO A 166 15.36 -12.00 -16.62
CA PRO A 166 16.18 -10.81 -16.50
C PRO A 166 15.80 -10.03 -15.23
N PHE A 167 16.79 -9.82 -14.37
CA PHE A 167 16.71 -8.93 -13.23
C PHE A 167 17.35 -7.60 -13.61
N THR A 168 16.70 -6.49 -13.27
CA THR A 168 17.20 -5.14 -13.54
C THR A 168 17.17 -4.29 -12.27
N LEU A 169 18.00 -3.25 -12.24
CA LEU A 169 18.04 -2.25 -11.16
C LEU A 169 17.27 -0.98 -11.52
N ASP A 170 16.53 -0.99 -12.63
CA ASP A 170 15.92 0.22 -13.18
C ASP A 170 14.87 0.81 -12.24
N ASN A 171 14.10 -0.03 -11.56
CA ASN A 171 13.13 0.42 -10.56
C ASN A 171 13.81 1.12 -9.39
N PHE A 172 14.91 0.57 -8.86
CA PHE A 172 15.67 1.18 -7.76
C PHE A 172 16.30 2.50 -8.20
N ARG A 173 16.88 2.54 -9.41
CA ARG A 173 17.42 3.77 -10.00
C ARG A 173 16.33 4.82 -10.12
N ALA A 174 15.18 4.47 -10.71
CA ALA A 174 14.05 5.37 -10.90
C ALA A 174 13.54 5.96 -9.58
N VAL A 175 13.47 5.16 -8.51
CA VAL A 175 13.07 5.64 -7.18
C VAL A 175 14.12 6.56 -6.56
N LEU A 176 15.41 6.19 -6.61
CA LEU A 176 16.47 6.97 -5.97
C LEU A 176 16.84 8.27 -6.71
N THR A 177 16.59 8.32 -8.02
CA THR A 177 16.77 9.54 -8.83
C THR A 177 15.52 10.40 -8.92
N ASP A 178 14.41 9.99 -8.30
CA ASP A 178 13.18 10.78 -8.25
C ASP A 178 13.44 12.07 -7.44
N PRO A 179 13.20 13.27 -8.01
CA PRO A 179 13.34 14.54 -7.30
C PRO A 179 12.55 14.61 -5.99
N ASP A 180 11.44 13.89 -5.89
CA ASP A 180 10.56 13.89 -4.72
C ASP A 180 11.00 12.88 -3.65
N PHE A 181 11.95 11.99 -3.93
CA PHE A 181 12.40 10.95 -2.99
C PHE A 181 12.89 11.52 -1.66
N TRP A 182 13.82 12.47 -1.69
CA TRP A 182 14.39 13.06 -0.47
C TRP A 182 13.38 13.90 0.32
N PRO A 183 12.56 14.76 -0.32
CA PRO A 183 11.43 15.40 0.35
C PRO A 183 10.49 14.39 1.03
N MET A 184 10.06 13.34 0.34
CA MET A 184 9.18 12.30 0.91
C MET A 184 9.84 11.56 2.08
N LEU A 185 11.14 11.26 1.98
CA LEU A 185 11.89 10.64 3.07
C LEU A 185 11.92 11.55 4.32
N LYS A 186 12.13 12.86 4.14
CA LYS A 186 12.09 13.83 5.25
C LYS A 186 10.70 13.89 5.87
N VAL A 187 9.64 13.90 5.07
CA VAL A 187 8.24 13.88 5.56
C VAL A 187 7.96 12.60 6.33
N THR A 188 8.37 11.44 5.80
CA THR A 188 8.22 10.13 6.44
C THR A 188 8.93 10.09 7.80
N LEU A 189 10.19 10.56 7.85
CA LEU A 189 10.95 10.61 9.10
C LEU A 189 10.37 11.62 10.09
N ALA A 190 9.98 12.81 9.64
CA ALA A 190 9.38 13.83 10.49
C ALA A 190 8.05 13.33 11.09
N TYR A 191 7.17 12.78 10.27
CA TYR A 191 5.91 12.17 10.71
C TYR A 191 6.16 11.06 11.74
N THR A 192 7.09 10.15 11.45
CA THR A 192 7.41 9.03 12.34
C THR A 192 7.98 9.49 13.67
N ILE A 193 9.00 10.34 13.65
CA ILE A 193 9.73 10.79 14.85
C ILE A 193 8.81 11.67 15.70
N PHE A 194 8.22 12.72 15.12
CA PHE A 194 7.42 13.66 15.89
C PHE A 194 6.09 13.06 16.33
N GLY A 195 5.44 12.22 15.51
CA GLY A 195 4.24 11.48 15.92
C GLY A 195 4.54 10.54 17.08
N THR A 196 5.59 9.72 16.96
CA THR A 196 6.01 8.80 18.02
C THR A 196 6.32 9.56 19.31
N LEU A 197 7.16 10.60 19.25
CA LEU A 197 7.50 11.42 20.42
C LEU A 197 6.26 12.06 21.03
N LEU A 198 5.39 12.66 20.22
CA LEU A 198 4.16 13.30 20.70
C LEU A 198 3.25 12.30 21.41
N SER A 199 3.03 11.11 20.83
CA SER A 199 2.21 10.07 21.46
C SER A 199 2.78 9.59 22.80
N ILE A 200 4.11 9.48 22.91
CA ILE A 200 4.78 9.08 24.15
C ILE A 200 4.71 10.20 25.19
N LEU A 201 4.90 11.45 24.78
CA LEU A 201 4.82 12.61 25.66
C LEU A 201 3.39 12.79 26.21
N LEU A 202 2.38 12.70 25.36
CA LEU A 202 0.98 12.72 25.77
C LEU A 202 0.64 11.52 26.67
N GLY A 203 1.17 10.34 26.35
CA GLY A 203 1.04 9.13 27.16
C GLY A 203 1.66 9.26 28.55
N LEU A 204 2.87 9.80 28.64
CA LEU A 204 3.57 10.06 29.89
C LEU A 204 2.81 11.10 30.74
N PHE A 205 2.37 12.19 30.11
CA PHE A 205 1.58 13.22 30.78
C PHE A 205 0.27 12.64 31.35
N ALA A 206 -0.48 11.89 30.53
CA ALA A 206 -1.69 11.21 30.96
C ALA A 206 -1.44 10.19 32.08
N ALA A 207 -0.33 9.44 32.01
CA ALA A 207 0.02 8.43 33.00
C ALA A 207 0.36 9.06 34.35
N GLN A 208 1.06 10.20 34.36
CA GLN A 208 1.34 10.95 35.57
C GLN A 208 0.07 11.54 36.18
N LEU A 209 -0.80 12.12 35.35
CA LEU A 209 -2.07 12.70 35.80
C LEU A 209 -2.98 11.64 36.45
N LEU A 210 -2.97 10.41 35.93
CA LEU A 210 -3.82 9.29 36.37
C LEU A 210 -3.12 8.27 37.29
N SER A 211 -1.90 8.59 37.75
CA SER A 211 -1.16 7.75 38.70
C SER A 211 -1.73 7.88 40.13
N PRO A 212 -1.90 9.10 40.69
CA PRO A 212 -2.48 9.26 42.03
C PRO A 212 -3.92 8.71 42.14
N PRO A 213 -4.37 8.30 43.34
CA PRO A 213 -5.77 7.94 43.56
C PRO A 213 -6.64 9.19 43.69
N PHE A 214 -7.75 9.26 42.94
CA PHE A 214 -8.78 10.29 43.09
C PHE A 214 -10.13 9.79 42.54
N ALA A 215 -11.23 10.47 42.91
CA ALA A 215 -12.58 10.10 42.50
C ALA A 215 -12.77 10.28 40.98
N GLY A 216 -13.37 9.29 40.29
CA GLY A 216 -13.59 9.34 38.84
C GLY A 216 -12.39 8.89 37.97
N ARG A 217 -11.26 8.53 38.58
CA ARG A 217 -10.04 8.08 37.86
C ARG A 217 -10.30 6.95 36.85
N GLN A 218 -11.18 5.99 37.17
CA GLN A 218 -11.48 4.88 36.27
C GLN A 218 -12.26 5.31 35.02
N VAL A 219 -13.15 6.28 35.16
CA VAL A 219 -13.89 6.86 34.03
C VAL A 219 -12.92 7.60 33.11
N LEU A 220 -12.02 8.43 33.66
CA LEU A 220 -11.01 9.12 32.86
C LEU A 220 -10.06 8.17 32.15
N ARG A 221 -9.64 7.08 32.81
CA ARG A 221 -8.85 6.02 32.15
C ARG A 221 -9.59 5.44 30.95
N GLY A 222 -10.88 5.16 31.08
CA GLY A 222 -11.72 4.69 29.96
C GLY A 222 -11.82 5.71 28.83
N LEU A 223 -12.07 6.98 29.15
CA LEU A 223 -12.15 8.06 28.16
C LEU A 223 -10.83 8.27 27.41
N PHE A 224 -9.69 8.15 28.09
CA PHE A 224 -8.38 8.28 27.46
C PHE A 224 -8.07 7.13 26.49
N LEU A 225 -8.75 5.98 26.59
CA LEU A 225 -8.59 4.87 25.63
C LEU A 225 -9.40 5.05 24.34
N PHE A 226 -10.42 5.92 24.36
CA PHE A 226 -11.30 6.14 23.21
C PHE A 226 -10.55 6.43 21.89
N PRO A 227 -9.52 7.31 21.88
CA PRO A 227 -8.80 7.61 20.65
C PRO A 227 -8.08 6.41 20.06
N TYR A 228 -7.77 5.34 20.80
CA TYR A 228 -7.13 4.16 20.22
C TYR A 228 -8.15 3.10 19.78
N VAL A 229 -9.26 2.98 20.50
CA VAL A 229 -10.28 1.93 20.27
C VAL A 229 -11.22 2.26 19.11
N ALA A 230 -11.52 3.55 18.89
CA ALA A 230 -12.47 3.95 17.85
C ALA A 230 -12.01 3.51 16.43
N PRO A 231 -12.90 3.30 15.45
CA PRO A 231 -12.49 2.94 14.09
C PRO A 231 -11.72 4.07 13.41
N VAL A 232 -10.54 3.77 12.83
CA VAL A 232 -9.64 4.80 12.25
C VAL A 232 -10.32 5.65 11.17
N ILE A 233 -11.11 5.02 10.29
CA ILE A 233 -11.81 5.71 9.19
C ILE A 233 -12.79 6.74 9.74
N ALA A 234 -13.60 6.37 10.73
CA ALA A 234 -14.59 7.27 11.32
C ALA A 234 -13.91 8.47 12.00
N VAL A 235 -12.83 8.21 12.74
CA VAL A 235 -12.09 9.25 13.47
C VAL A 235 -11.35 10.19 12.52
N ALA A 236 -10.72 9.65 11.48
CA ALA A 236 -10.03 10.45 10.46
C ALA A 236 -11.02 11.38 9.73
N PHE A 237 -12.15 10.86 9.25
CA PHE A 237 -13.16 11.71 8.61
C PHE A 237 -13.80 12.71 9.57
N THR A 238 -13.94 12.38 10.85
CA THR A 238 -14.36 13.36 11.86
C THR A 238 -13.35 14.51 11.96
N TRP A 239 -12.05 14.22 11.96
CA TRP A 239 -11.01 15.25 11.94
C TRP A 239 -11.03 16.07 10.65
N VAL A 240 -11.16 15.43 9.48
CA VAL A 240 -11.28 16.12 8.18
C VAL A 240 -12.45 17.11 8.21
N PHE A 241 -13.60 16.69 8.70
CA PHE A 241 -14.78 17.55 8.81
C PHE A 241 -14.57 18.69 9.81
N LEU A 242 -14.04 18.41 11.00
CA LEU A 242 -13.80 19.44 12.02
C LEU A 242 -12.80 20.50 11.57
N LEU A 243 -11.79 20.10 10.78
CA LEU A 243 -10.70 20.93 10.26
C LEU A 243 -11.01 21.54 8.89
N ASP A 244 -12.20 21.33 8.33
CA ASP A 244 -12.59 21.92 7.05
C ASP A 244 -12.61 23.47 7.15
N PRO A 245 -12.09 24.19 6.14
CA PRO A 245 -12.06 25.65 6.15
C PRO A 245 -13.45 26.30 6.11
N PHE A 246 -14.45 25.66 5.51
CA PHE A 246 -15.76 26.29 5.27
C PHE A 246 -16.86 25.76 6.18
N ALA A 247 -16.91 24.44 6.37
CA ALA A 247 -17.93 23.76 7.17
C ALA A 247 -17.42 23.32 8.55
N GLY A 248 -16.12 23.45 8.82
CA GLY A 248 -15.49 22.90 10.01
C GLY A 248 -15.74 23.71 11.28
N THR A 249 -16.06 23.01 12.36
CA THR A 249 -16.34 23.63 13.67
C THR A 249 -15.12 24.35 14.23
N ILE A 250 -13.90 23.87 13.97
CA ILE A 250 -12.68 24.50 14.50
C ILE A 250 -12.51 25.89 13.89
N ASN A 251 -12.62 26.03 12.57
CA ASN A 251 -12.56 27.33 11.90
C ASN A 251 -13.69 28.25 12.34
N ALA A 252 -14.93 27.74 12.46
CA ALA A 252 -16.06 28.52 12.94
C ALA A 252 -15.83 29.11 14.34
N LEU A 253 -15.24 28.33 15.26
CA LEU A 253 -14.89 28.82 16.60
C LEU A 253 -13.75 29.84 16.56
N LEU A 254 -12.69 29.60 15.79
CA LEU A 254 -11.55 30.52 15.68
C LEU A 254 -11.96 31.88 15.12
N LEU A 255 -12.82 31.91 14.10
CA LEU A 255 -13.39 33.14 13.53
C LEU A 255 -14.31 33.85 14.53
N LYS A 256 -15.20 33.11 15.19
CA LYS A 256 -16.17 33.67 16.15
C LYS A 256 -15.50 34.36 17.34
N TYR A 257 -14.41 33.78 17.86
CA TYR A 257 -13.66 34.36 18.98
C TYR A 257 -12.57 35.34 18.54
N GLY A 258 -12.45 35.63 17.24
CA GLY A 258 -11.49 36.61 16.71
C GLY A 258 -10.03 36.17 16.79
N PHE A 259 -9.74 34.87 16.92
CA PHE A 259 -8.37 34.35 16.89
C PHE A 259 -7.76 34.40 15.48
N VAL A 260 -8.60 34.36 14.45
CA VAL A 260 -8.21 34.46 13.03
C VAL A 260 -9.22 35.32 12.28
N HIS A 261 -8.79 35.98 11.20
CA HIS A 261 -9.65 36.78 10.34
C HIS A 261 -10.18 35.99 9.13
N ASP A 262 -9.40 35.01 8.67
CA ASP A 262 -9.73 34.15 7.53
C ASP A 262 -9.67 32.67 7.95
N PRO A 263 -10.47 31.80 7.32
CA PRO A 263 -10.42 30.37 7.61
C PRO A 263 -9.05 29.75 7.28
N ILE A 264 -8.58 28.87 8.15
CA ILE A 264 -7.32 28.15 7.97
C ILE A 264 -7.58 26.82 7.24
N PRO A 265 -6.95 26.58 6.08
CA PRO A 265 -6.99 25.30 5.38
C PRO A 265 -6.03 24.27 6.02
N PHE A 266 -6.36 23.81 7.23
CA PHE A 266 -5.49 22.98 8.08
C PHE A 266 -4.86 21.77 7.40
N LEU A 267 -5.59 21.10 6.50
CA LEU A 267 -5.15 19.86 5.84
C LEU A 267 -4.70 20.06 4.38
N SER A 268 -5.06 21.18 3.75
CA SER A 268 -4.78 21.45 2.33
C SER A 268 -3.67 22.47 2.10
N GLN A 269 -3.25 23.21 3.14
CA GLN A 269 -2.16 24.16 3.05
C GLN A 269 -0.83 23.56 3.50
N ARG A 270 0.17 23.61 2.61
CA ARG A 270 1.51 23.04 2.86
C ARG A 270 2.27 23.80 3.95
N TYR A 271 2.33 25.13 3.86
CA TYR A 271 3.06 25.98 4.79
C TYR A 271 2.18 27.10 5.33
N TRP A 272 2.26 27.35 6.63
CA TRP A 272 1.66 28.50 7.27
C TRP A 272 2.75 29.42 7.85
N PRO A 273 2.78 30.71 7.49
CA PRO A 273 3.74 31.65 8.04
C PRO A 273 3.37 31.99 9.48
N VAL A 274 4.29 31.77 10.41
CA VAL A 274 4.16 32.19 11.82
C VAL A 274 5.23 33.23 12.10
N GLN A 275 4.82 34.41 12.55
CA GLN A 275 5.73 35.45 12.99
C GLN A 275 6.08 35.22 14.46
N PHE A 276 7.36 35.04 14.77
CA PHE A 276 7.85 34.79 16.12
C PHE A 276 9.07 35.67 16.38
N PHE A 277 8.95 36.61 17.33
CA PHE A 277 10.00 37.58 17.67
C PHE A 277 10.63 38.30 16.46
N GLY A 278 9.80 38.68 15.47
CA GLY A 278 10.25 39.37 14.25
C GLY A 278 10.81 38.47 13.14
N LEU A 279 10.84 37.14 13.34
CA LEU A 279 11.21 36.16 12.32
C LEU A 279 9.97 35.46 11.77
N THR A 280 9.84 35.37 10.45
CA THR A 280 8.77 34.59 9.79
C THR A 280 9.24 33.16 9.58
N VAL A 281 8.69 32.22 10.37
CA VAL A 281 8.96 30.78 10.25
C VAL A 281 7.85 30.11 9.47
N GLN A 282 8.20 29.33 8.45
CA GLN A 282 7.23 28.54 7.68
C GLN A 282 7.00 27.19 8.35
N VAL A 283 5.81 27.01 8.94
CA VAL A 283 5.43 25.76 9.61
C VAL A 283 4.74 24.85 8.59
N PRO A 284 5.11 23.56 8.46
CA PRO A 284 4.44 22.64 7.56
C PRO A 284 3.06 22.26 8.15
N LEU A 285 2.03 23.06 7.84
CA LEU A 285 0.75 23.06 8.54
C LEU A 285 0.02 21.72 8.41
N ALA A 286 -0.22 21.25 7.19
CA ALA A 286 -0.89 19.96 6.96
C ALA A 286 -0.15 18.79 7.62
N LEU A 287 1.19 18.74 7.51
CA LEU A 287 1.99 17.70 8.17
C LEU A 287 1.89 17.78 9.69
N THR A 288 1.86 18.99 10.24
CA THR A 288 1.70 19.20 11.69
C THR A 288 0.34 18.67 12.17
N MET A 289 -0.75 18.92 11.42
CA MET A 289 -2.07 18.40 11.77
C MET A 289 -2.12 16.86 11.71
N VAL A 290 -1.48 16.27 10.71
CA VAL A 290 -1.35 14.81 10.58
C VAL A 290 -0.53 14.22 11.75
N ILE A 291 0.55 14.88 12.18
CA ILE A 291 1.34 14.49 13.37
C ILE A 291 0.51 14.63 14.65
N LEU A 292 -0.29 15.69 14.80
CA LEU A 292 -1.17 15.87 15.95
C LEU A 292 -2.23 14.78 16.03
N PHE A 293 -2.82 14.41 14.89
CA PHE A 293 -3.75 13.29 14.80
C PHE A 293 -3.09 11.98 15.25
N GLU A 294 -1.89 11.69 14.74
CA GLU A 294 -1.11 10.49 15.10
C GLU A 294 -0.83 10.46 16.62
N GLY A 295 -0.30 11.56 17.15
CA GLY A 295 0.00 11.69 18.58
C GLY A 295 -1.23 11.44 19.45
N TRP A 296 -2.36 12.09 19.15
CA TRP A 296 -3.61 11.96 19.89
C TRP A 296 -4.26 10.56 19.73
N ARG A 297 -4.21 9.97 18.54
CA ARG A 297 -4.80 8.65 18.26
C ARG A 297 -4.08 7.55 19.06
N TYR A 298 -2.75 7.63 19.14
CA TYR A 298 -1.93 6.53 19.66
C TYR A 298 -1.28 6.79 21.01
N PHE A 299 -1.41 7.98 21.60
CA PHE A 299 -1.02 8.18 23.01
C PHE A 299 -1.64 7.16 23.98
N PRO A 300 -2.88 6.65 23.79
CA PRO A 300 -3.47 5.74 24.77
C PRO A 300 -2.69 4.43 24.92
N PHE A 301 -2.03 3.99 23.84
CA PHE A 301 -1.10 2.86 23.89
C PHE A 301 0.08 3.17 24.82
N ALA A 302 0.80 4.27 24.57
CA ALA A 302 1.93 4.66 25.42
C ALA A 302 1.50 4.90 26.88
N PHE A 303 0.35 5.55 27.08
CA PHE A 303 -0.26 5.79 28.38
C PHE A 303 -0.40 4.52 29.22
N LEU A 304 -0.96 3.43 28.67
CA LEU A 304 -1.19 2.20 29.42
C LEU A 304 0.11 1.57 29.92
N PHE A 305 1.11 1.46 29.05
CA PHE A 305 2.40 0.86 29.39
C PHE A 305 3.19 1.71 30.38
N ILE A 306 3.20 3.03 30.19
CA ILE A 306 3.87 3.95 31.12
C ILE A 306 3.16 3.92 32.47
N LEU A 307 1.83 3.96 32.50
CA LEU A 307 1.06 3.90 33.75
C LEU A 307 1.32 2.60 34.52
N ALA A 308 1.37 1.46 33.84
CA ALA A 308 1.72 0.18 34.46
C ALA A 308 3.14 0.22 35.06
N ARG A 309 4.11 0.79 34.34
CA ARG A 309 5.47 0.95 34.87
C ARG A 309 5.53 1.91 36.06
N LEU A 310 4.82 3.04 36.01
CA LEU A 310 4.75 4.00 37.12
C LEU A 310 4.18 3.35 38.40
N GLN A 311 3.19 2.47 38.27
CA GLN A 311 2.61 1.74 39.40
C GLN A 311 3.55 0.69 40.02
N ALA A 312 4.55 0.24 39.27
CA ALA A 312 5.56 -0.72 39.76
C ALA A 312 6.73 -0.04 40.50
N ILE A 313 6.81 1.30 40.50
CA ILE A 313 7.87 2.03 41.20
C ILE A 313 7.59 1.97 42.72
N PRO A 314 8.52 1.48 43.55
CA PRO A 314 8.34 1.46 45.01
C PRO A 314 8.06 2.86 45.57
N SER A 315 7.04 2.99 46.42
CA SER A 315 6.67 4.27 47.05
C SER A 315 7.79 4.84 47.93
N GLU A 316 8.63 3.96 48.50
CA GLU A 316 9.79 4.30 49.32
C GLU A 316 10.77 5.25 48.62
N LEU A 317 10.94 5.12 47.29
CA LEU A 317 11.80 6.03 46.51
C LEU A 317 11.25 7.46 46.50
N TYR A 318 9.92 7.60 46.42
CA TYR A 318 9.26 8.90 46.49
C TYR A 318 9.25 9.48 47.91
N GLU A 319 9.16 8.62 48.93
CA GLU A 319 9.26 9.02 50.34
C GLU A 319 10.65 9.55 50.68
N ALA A 320 11.70 8.79 50.31
CA ALA A 320 13.09 9.19 50.49
C ALA A 320 13.37 10.54 49.79
N ALA A 321 12.93 10.69 48.54
CA ALA A 321 13.09 11.95 47.80
C ALA A 321 12.40 13.14 48.50
N ARG A 322 11.22 12.93 49.12
CA ARG A 322 10.55 13.99 49.89
C ARG A 322 11.30 14.36 51.16
N VAL A 323 11.91 13.39 51.86
CA VAL A 323 12.76 13.64 53.03
C VAL A 323 14.00 14.46 52.63
N ASP A 324 14.56 14.20 51.46
CA ASP A 324 15.67 14.97 50.88
C ASP A 324 15.26 16.35 50.31
N GLY A 325 13.99 16.76 50.49
CA GLY A 325 13.49 18.06 50.04
C GLY A 325 13.20 18.16 48.54
N ALA A 326 13.12 17.03 47.82
CA ALA A 326 12.84 17.03 46.40
C ALA A 326 11.38 17.45 46.10
N GLY A 327 11.20 18.56 45.39
CA GLY A 327 9.90 18.97 44.84
C GLY A 327 9.40 18.07 43.72
N ILE A 328 8.24 18.39 43.13
CA ILE A 328 7.58 17.60 42.07
C ILE A 328 8.51 17.43 40.85
N TRP A 329 9.13 18.52 40.39
CA TRP A 329 10.03 18.48 39.24
C TRP A 329 11.32 17.69 39.52
N ALA A 330 11.87 17.81 40.72
CA ALA A 330 13.05 17.05 41.13
C ALA A 330 12.72 15.55 41.23
N SER A 331 11.60 15.20 41.87
CA SER A 331 11.10 13.82 41.94
C SER A 331 10.85 13.23 40.55
N PHE A 332 10.27 14.00 39.63
CA PHE A 332 10.10 13.54 38.25
C PHE A 332 11.45 13.28 37.57
N ARG A 333 12.40 14.23 37.64
CA ARG A 333 13.67 14.16 36.93
C ARG A 333 14.64 13.10 37.48
N PHE A 334 14.63 12.88 38.79
CA PHE A 334 15.61 12.03 39.49
C PHE A 334 15.05 10.69 39.95
N VAL A 335 13.73 10.57 40.16
CA VAL A 335 13.10 9.29 40.55
C VAL A 335 12.31 8.71 39.38
N THR A 336 11.31 9.42 38.88
CA THR A 336 10.37 8.86 37.88
C THR A 336 11.04 8.59 36.54
N LEU A 337 11.67 9.61 35.94
CA LEU A 337 12.20 9.54 34.57
C LEU A 337 13.27 8.43 34.41
N PRO A 338 14.25 8.28 35.32
CA PRO A 338 15.19 7.17 35.25
C PRO A 338 14.51 5.79 35.32
N GLN A 339 13.44 5.65 36.11
CA GLN A 339 12.72 4.37 36.28
C GLN A 339 11.84 4.00 35.07
N VAL A 340 11.46 4.99 34.24
CA VAL A 340 10.64 4.76 33.04
C VAL A 340 11.43 4.84 31.73
N VAL A 341 12.71 5.22 31.75
CA VAL A 341 13.48 5.41 30.50
C VAL A 341 13.54 4.13 29.64
N GLY A 342 13.62 2.95 30.26
CA GLY A 342 13.61 1.66 29.56
C GLY A 342 12.30 1.39 28.82
N ILE A 343 11.15 1.62 29.47
CA ILE A 343 9.85 1.49 28.82
C ILE A 343 9.64 2.58 27.75
N LEU A 344 10.10 3.82 27.98
CA LEU A 344 10.01 4.88 26.98
C LEU A 344 10.83 4.55 25.73
N ALA A 345 12.05 4.01 25.90
CA ALA A 345 12.89 3.57 24.79
C ALA A 345 12.22 2.43 24.00
N THR A 346 11.67 1.44 24.70
CA THR A 346 10.96 0.31 24.08
C THR A 346 9.71 0.77 23.33
N LEU A 347 8.92 1.67 23.93
CA LEU A 347 7.75 2.27 23.29
C LEU A 347 8.15 3.08 22.07
N PHE A 348 9.24 3.86 22.14
CA PHE A 348 9.76 4.60 21.00
C PHE A 348 10.11 3.66 19.85
N LEU A 349 10.84 2.57 20.11
CA LEU A 349 11.18 1.58 19.09
C LEU A 349 9.94 0.99 18.43
N LEU A 350 9.02 0.46 19.24
CA LEU A 350 7.83 -0.24 18.74
C LEU A 350 6.93 0.71 17.94
N ARG A 351 6.70 1.92 18.48
CA ARG A 351 5.91 2.95 17.82
C ARG A 351 6.58 3.46 16.56
N PHE A 352 7.90 3.65 16.57
CA PHE A 352 8.64 4.03 15.37
C PHE A 352 8.43 3.02 14.25
N ILE A 353 8.57 1.71 14.53
CA ILE A 353 8.35 0.65 13.52
C ILE A 353 6.94 0.73 12.91
N TRP A 354 5.93 0.92 13.75
CA TRP A 354 4.52 0.98 13.30
C TRP A 354 4.20 2.27 12.56
N THR A 355 4.62 3.43 13.08
CA THR A 355 4.36 4.74 12.49
C THR A 355 5.15 4.94 11.19
N PHE A 356 6.35 4.36 11.05
CA PHE A 356 7.15 4.45 9.83
C PHE A 356 6.49 3.81 8.60
N ASN A 357 5.71 2.74 8.82
CA ASN A 357 4.98 2.03 7.76
C ASN A 357 3.50 2.44 7.70
N LYS A 358 3.13 3.55 8.35
CA LYS A 358 1.72 3.95 8.45
C LYS A 358 1.23 4.54 7.12
N PHE A 359 0.05 4.10 6.71
CA PHE A 359 -0.58 4.49 5.43
C PHE A 359 -1.91 5.21 5.66
N ASP A 360 -2.78 4.57 6.43
CA ASP A 360 -4.17 4.95 6.66
C ASP A 360 -4.34 6.36 7.20
N ASP A 361 -3.58 6.76 8.23
CA ASP A 361 -3.75 8.09 8.84
C ASP A 361 -3.53 9.22 7.82
N ILE A 362 -2.44 9.14 7.05
CA ILE A 362 -2.07 10.16 6.07
C ILE A 362 -3.01 10.11 4.87
N PHE A 363 -3.30 8.90 4.38
CA PHE A 363 -4.16 8.71 3.23
C PHE A 363 -5.58 9.24 3.49
N LEU A 364 -6.14 8.97 4.68
CA LEU A 364 -7.49 9.38 5.04
C LEU A 364 -7.61 10.87 5.37
N LEU A 365 -6.55 11.50 5.91
CA LEU A 365 -6.58 12.92 6.26
C LEU A 365 -6.28 13.85 5.07
N THR A 366 -5.28 13.50 4.25
CA THR A 366 -4.76 14.40 3.22
C THR A 366 -4.54 13.72 1.86
N GLY A 367 -4.61 12.39 1.79
CA GLY A 367 -4.23 11.64 0.59
C GLY A 367 -2.75 11.77 0.21
N GLY A 368 -1.90 12.31 1.09
CA GLY A 368 -0.52 12.71 0.77
C GLY A 368 -0.38 14.10 0.14
N ALA A 369 -1.47 14.85 -0.03
CA ALA A 369 -1.42 16.22 -0.57
C ALA A 369 -0.74 17.20 0.40
N ALA A 370 -0.55 18.45 -0.04
CA ALA A 370 -0.03 19.54 0.79
C ALA A 370 1.31 19.24 1.49
N GLY A 371 2.19 18.45 0.85
CA GLY A 371 3.51 18.11 1.39
C GLY A 371 3.50 17.07 2.52
N THR A 372 2.46 16.23 2.58
CA THR A 372 2.34 15.14 3.56
C THR A 372 2.63 13.75 2.99
N GLU A 373 2.96 13.65 1.69
CA GLU A 373 3.28 12.40 1.01
C GLU A 373 4.46 11.69 1.66
N THR A 374 4.21 10.49 2.21
CA THR A 374 5.24 9.59 2.73
C THR A 374 5.60 8.52 1.71
N ILE A 375 6.72 7.84 1.94
CA ILE A 375 7.15 6.72 1.10
C ILE A 375 6.05 5.63 1.03
N THR A 376 5.34 5.37 2.13
CA THR A 376 4.24 4.39 2.18
C THR A 376 3.07 4.78 1.27
N ILE A 377 2.69 6.07 1.24
CA ILE A 377 1.68 6.57 0.29
C ILE A 377 2.16 6.37 -1.16
N LYS A 378 3.43 6.66 -1.42
CA LYS A 378 4.02 6.54 -2.75
C LYS A 378 4.12 5.09 -3.24
N VAL A 379 4.39 4.13 -2.35
CA VAL A 379 4.33 2.69 -2.67
C VAL A 379 2.95 2.33 -3.22
N TYR A 380 1.89 2.80 -2.55
CA TYR A 380 0.51 2.57 -2.99
C TYR A 380 0.22 3.26 -4.34
N ASP A 381 0.64 4.51 -4.51
CA ASP A 381 0.47 5.26 -5.77
C ASP A 381 1.12 4.52 -6.95
N PHE A 382 2.37 4.08 -6.82
CA PHE A 382 3.03 3.33 -7.90
C PHE A 382 2.38 1.97 -8.15
N ALA A 383 2.13 1.19 -7.11
CA ALA A 383 1.61 -0.17 -7.26
C ALA A 383 0.20 -0.19 -7.86
N PHE A 384 -0.69 0.71 -7.42
CA PHE A 384 -2.11 0.63 -7.73
C PHE A 384 -2.62 1.78 -8.60
N ALA A 385 -2.26 3.03 -8.33
CA ALA A 385 -2.76 4.16 -9.12
C ALA A 385 -2.06 4.25 -10.48
N ARG A 386 -0.74 4.04 -10.52
CA ARG A 386 0.06 4.02 -11.76
C ARG A 386 0.24 2.63 -12.37
N ALA A 387 -0.29 1.59 -11.72
CA ALA A 387 -0.20 0.21 -12.19
C ALA A 387 1.25 -0.26 -12.45
N ASN A 388 2.24 0.26 -11.72
CA ASN A 388 3.65 -0.14 -11.81
C ASN A 388 4.06 -0.89 -10.54
N LEU A 389 3.85 -2.21 -10.56
CA LEU A 389 4.14 -3.09 -9.43
C LEU A 389 5.63 -3.20 -9.14
N GLY A 390 6.48 -3.23 -10.19
CA GLY A 390 7.93 -3.29 -10.05
C GLY A 390 8.50 -2.11 -9.27
N GLN A 391 8.07 -0.89 -9.63
CA GLN A 391 8.50 0.33 -8.94
C GLN A 391 7.93 0.43 -7.52
N GLY A 392 6.65 0.08 -7.32
CA GLY A 392 6.05 0.01 -5.99
C GLY A 392 6.78 -0.98 -5.07
N ALA A 393 7.12 -2.17 -5.58
CA ALA A 393 7.88 -3.17 -4.85
C ALA A 393 9.31 -2.70 -4.54
N ALA A 394 10.00 -2.05 -5.48
CA ALA A 394 11.32 -1.47 -5.22
C ALA A 394 11.29 -0.41 -4.13
N GLN A 395 10.25 0.44 -4.12
CA GLN A 395 10.07 1.44 -3.07
C GLN A 395 9.80 0.80 -1.70
N ALA A 396 9.01 -0.29 -1.65
CA ALA A 396 8.80 -1.06 -0.43
C ALA A 396 10.08 -1.73 0.09
N VAL A 397 10.94 -2.24 -0.81
CA VAL A 397 12.25 -2.81 -0.45
C VAL A 397 13.19 -1.73 0.10
N ILE A 398 13.21 -0.53 -0.50
CA ILE A 398 13.99 0.61 0.01
C ILE A 398 13.49 1.02 1.39
N LEU A 399 12.16 1.13 1.58
CA LEU A 399 11.55 1.42 2.88
C LEU A 399 11.98 0.40 3.95
N PHE A 400 11.93 -0.89 3.62
CA PHE A 400 12.41 -1.97 4.48
C PHE A 400 13.89 -1.82 4.83
N ALA A 401 14.75 -1.51 3.85
CA ALA A 401 16.18 -1.32 4.08
C ALA A 401 16.48 -0.14 5.01
N ILE A 402 15.75 0.97 4.87
CA ILE A 402 15.87 2.15 5.75
C ILE A 402 15.44 1.79 7.18
N LEU A 403 14.32 1.07 7.34
CA LEU A 403 13.85 0.63 8.65
C LEU A 403 14.82 -0.37 9.29
N ALA A 404 15.34 -1.33 8.52
CA ALA A 404 16.33 -2.30 8.99
C ALA A 404 17.62 -1.60 9.45
N LEU A 405 18.09 -0.59 8.70
CA LEU A 405 19.23 0.23 9.10
C LEU A 405 18.95 0.96 10.43
N PHE A 406 17.77 1.56 10.58
CA PHE A 406 17.37 2.18 11.84
C PHE A 406 17.37 1.17 13.00
N LEU A 407 16.82 -0.04 12.81
CA LEU A 407 16.81 -1.07 13.84
C LEU A 407 18.22 -1.51 14.25
N ILE A 408 19.11 -1.72 13.27
CA ILE A 408 20.52 -2.07 13.54
C ILE A 408 21.20 -0.98 14.37
N VAL A 409 21.02 0.29 13.98
CA VAL A 409 21.56 1.44 14.71
C VAL A 409 20.96 1.50 16.11
N TYR A 410 19.64 1.38 16.24
CA TYR A 410 18.95 1.40 17.52
C TYR A 410 19.49 0.33 18.47
N PHE A 411 19.53 -0.94 18.07
CA PHE A 411 20.02 -2.03 18.92
C PHE A 411 21.52 -1.94 19.23
N ARG A 412 22.32 -1.32 18.34
CA ARG A 412 23.75 -1.11 18.56
C ARG A 412 24.05 -0.06 19.64
N TYR A 413 23.17 0.92 19.81
CA TYR A 413 23.31 2.02 20.76
C TYR A 413 22.33 1.96 21.95
N ALA A 414 21.32 1.11 21.90
CA ALA A 414 20.38 0.91 22.99
C ALA A 414 21.13 0.40 24.25
N PRO A 415 20.88 0.98 25.43
CA PRO A 415 21.49 0.52 26.67
C PRO A 415 21.16 -0.95 26.92
N LYS A 416 22.16 -1.79 27.18
CA LYS A 416 22.05 -3.25 27.39
C LYS A 416 21.37 -3.64 28.73
N GLY A 417 20.50 -2.80 29.28
CA GLY A 417 20.02 -2.92 30.66
C GLY A 417 18.72 -3.67 30.88
N GLU A 418 17.78 -3.67 29.92
CA GLU A 418 16.40 -4.13 30.19
C GLU A 418 15.68 -4.65 28.93
N VAL A 419 16.35 -5.47 28.11
CA VAL A 419 15.66 -6.33 27.13
C VAL A 419 15.63 -7.76 27.66
#